data_AF-A0A966R1H6-F1
#
_entry.id   AF-A0A966R1H6-F1
#
_cell.length_a   1.000
_cell.length_b   1.000
_cell.length_c   1.000
_cell.angle_alpha   90.00
_cell.angle_beta   90.00
_cell.angle_gamma   90.00
#
_symmetry.space_group_name_H-M   'P 1'
#
loop_
_entity.id
_entity.type
_entity.pdbx_description
1 polymer ?
#
loop_
_entity_poly.entity_id
_entity_poly.type
_entity_poly.pdbx_seq_one_letter_code
_entity_poly.pdbx_strand_id
1 'polypeptide(L)'
;MGACDISFTIGKKASESEVKSYFEKQKIIDREENGTQSGYSGDFQTVDRVECHFQRIFTSRSEAMEYCLEKASKWDYVVAVHYHDVAPPITKTELKIKERIVKLNQDLEQMRLIKKTTGFTKCSACGSRLANARLRRKWCPLCDNSLLTEREESVFKKKKELVETLNKKLLTLREHARQKLIQKQGLKNVKTLVAGLGAC
;
A
#
# COMPACT_ATOMS: atom_id res chain seq x y z
N MET A 1 15.41 -0.23 -19.53
CA MET A 1 14.03 -0.01 -19.97
C MET A 1 13.13 -0.53 -18.86
N GLY A 2 12.60 0.39 -18.04
CA GLY A 2 11.65 0.11 -16.97
C GLY A 2 10.26 -0.23 -17.50
N ALA A 3 9.33 -0.58 -16.61
CA ALA A 3 7.91 -0.62 -16.93
C ALA A 3 7.18 0.33 -15.97
N CYS A 4 6.23 1.08 -16.50
CA CYS A 4 5.50 2.11 -15.78
C CYS A 4 4.02 1.72 -15.74
N ASP A 5 3.39 1.81 -14.58
CA ASP A 5 1.98 1.47 -14.44
C ASP A 5 1.12 2.59 -15.05
N ILE A 6 0.34 2.24 -16.07
CA ILE A 6 -0.63 3.16 -16.69
C ILE A 6 -2.04 2.79 -16.23
N SER A 7 -2.83 3.79 -15.84
CA SER A 7 -4.22 3.55 -15.47
C SER A 7 -5.10 4.78 -15.59
N PHE A 8 -6.36 4.58 -15.95
CA PHE A 8 -7.41 5.59 -15.79
C PHE A 8 -8.69 4.94 -15.25
N THR A 9 -9.58 5.76 -14.70
CA THR A 9 -10.83 5.29 -14.09
C THR A 9 -12.03 5.95 -14.75
N ILE A 10 -12.98 5.14 -15.22
CA ILE A 10 -14.27 5.61 -15.69
C ILE A 10 -15.22 5.61 -14.49
N GLY A 11 -15.85 6.76 -14.23
CA GLY A 11 -16.67 7.02 -13.04
C GLY A 11 -17.97 6.20 -12.93
N LYS A 12 -18.20 5.24 -13.81
CA LYS A 12 -19.38 4.38 -13.87
C LYS A 12 -19.02 2.94 -14.28
N LYS A 13 -19.98 2.02 -14.14
CA LYS A 13 -19.92 0.68 -14.74
C LYS A 13 -20.05 0.81 -16.25
N ALA A 14 -18.93 0.81 -16.96
CA ALA A 14 -18.86 1.08 -18.39
C ALA A 14 -19.07 -0.20 -19.20
N SER A 15 -19.74 -0.11 -20.35
CA SER A 15 -19.75 -1.24 -21.31
C SER A 15 -18.41 -1.38 -22.04
N GLU A 16 -18.20 -2.48 -22.76
CA GLU A 16 -16.98 -2.66 -23.57
C GLU A 16 -16.82 -1.57 -24.63
N SER A 17 -17.94 -1.16 -25.25
CA SER A 17 -17.95 -0.08 -26.24
C SER A 17 -17.57 1.26 -25.63
N GLU A 18 -18.04 1.56 -24.42
CA GLU A 18 -17.65 2.76 -23.69
C GLU A 18 -16.18 2.71 -23.30
N VAL A 19 -15.68 1.60 -22.77
CA VAL A 19 -14.26 1.43 -22.43
C VAL A 19 -13.37 1.67 -23.65
N LYS A 20 -13.68 1.05 -24.79
CA LYS A 20 -12.94 1.26 -26.04
C LYS A 20 -12.98 2.74 -26.46
N SER A 21 -14.13 3.39 -26.37
CA SER A 21 -14.23 4.82 -26.68
C SER A 21 -13.40 5.71 -25.74
N TYR A 22 -13.39 5.43 -24.44
CA TYR A 22 -12.55 6.15 -23.48
C TYR A 22 -11.05 5.89 -23.71
N PHE A 23 -10.69 4.65 -24.02
CA PHE A 23 -9.32 4.26 -24.32
C PHE A 23 -8.78 5.00 -25.56
N GLU A 24 -9.54 5.04 -26.65
CA GLU A 24 -9.13 5.80 -27.85
C GLU A 24 -9.00 7.29 -27.58
N LYS A 25 -9.92 7.87 -26.80
CA LYS A 25 -9.80 9.27 -26.37
C LYS A 25 -8.54 9.52 -25.55
N GLN A 26 -8.20 8.62 -24.63
CA GLN A 26 -6.98 8.74 -23.83
C GLN A 26 -5.73 8.65 -24.73
N LYS A 27 -5.69 7.74 -25.71
CA LYS A 27 -4.60 7.67 -26.69
C LYS A 27 -4.41 8.98 -27.46
N ILE A 28 -5.49 9.65 -27.83
CA ILE A 28 -5.45 10.94 -28.53
C ILE A 28 -4.89 12.02 -27.60
N ILE A 29 -5.40 12.13 -26.36
CA ILE A 29 -4.93 13.10 -25.37
C ILE A 29 -3.43 12.92 -25.12
N ASP A 30 -2.99 11.69 -24.87
CA ASP A 30 -1.57 11.42 -24.62
C ASP A 30 -0.73 11.85 -25.85
N ARG A 31 -1.19 11.56 -27.09
CA ARG A 31 -0.48 11.93 -28.34
C ARG A 31 -0.30 13.45 -28.46
N GLU A 32 -1.33 14.20 -28.11
CA GLU A 32 -1.31 15.65 -28.11
C GLU A 32 -0.34 16.19 -27.05
N GLU A 33 -0.38 15.64 -25.82
CA GLU A 33 0.49 16.07 -24.72
C GLU A 33 1.97 15.78 -24.98
N ASN A 34 2.30 14.63 -25.58
CA ASN A 34 3.69 14.22 -25.83
C ASN A 34 4.29 14.79 -27.13
N GLY A 35 3.51 15.52 -27.94
CA GLY A 35 3.99 16.22 -29.13
C GLY A 35 4.62 15.33 -30.23
N THR A 36 4.47 14.02 -30.14
CA THR A 36 5.06 13.04 -31.09
C THR A 36 4.05 11.95 -31.43
N GLN A 37 3.93 11.61 -32.72
CA GLN A 37 3.10 10.49 -33.17
C GLN A 37 3.71 9.12 -32.85
N SER A 38 5.01 9.07 -32.57
CA SER A 38 5.76 7.83 -32.30
C SER A 38 5.60 7.28 -30.88
N GLY A 39 4.86 7.98 -30.01
CA GLY A 39 4.64 7.57 -28.62
C GLY A 39 5.83 7.86 -27.72
N TYR A 40 5.57 8.51 -26.57
CA TYR A 40 6.50 8.44 -25.45
C TYR A 40 6.36 7.05 -24.82
N SER A 41 7.49 6.40 -24.55
CA SER A 41 7.49 5.14 -23.82
C SER A 41 6.84 5.41 -22.46
N GLY A 42 5.66 4.83 -22.24
CA GLY A 42 5.07 4.78 -20.89
C GLY A 42 3.61 5.15 -20.81
N ASP A 43 2.98 5.48 -21.94
CA ASP A 43 1.60 5.97 -21.99
C ASP A 43 0.69 5.07 -22.82
N PHE A 44 -0.63 5.33 -22.79
CA PHE A 44 -1.62 4.51 -23.50
C PHE A 44 -1.41 4.52 -25.02
N GLN A 45 -0.68 5.50 -25.56
CA GLN A 45 -0.31 5.55 -26.98
C GLN A 45 0.42 4.30 -27.47
N THR A 46 1.22 3.70 -26.59
CA THR A 46 2.07 2.54 -26.90
C THR A 46 1.33 1.21 -26.82
N VAL A 47 0.06 1.24 -26.39
CA VAL A 47 -0.77 0.05 -26.22
C VAL A 47 -1.77 -0.04 -27.36
N ASP A 48 -1.88 -1.22 -27.98
CA ASP A 48 -2.70 -1.39 -29.17
C ASP A 48 -4.16 -1.67 -28.86
N ARG A 49 -4.46 -2.41 -27.79
CA ARG A 49 -5.82 -2.83 -27.48
C ARG A 49 -6.16 -2.84 -25.99
N VAL A 50 -7.46 -2.91 -25.72
CA VAL A 50 -8.03 -3.09 -24.37
C VAL A 50 -8.83 -4.38 -24.30
N GLU A 51 -8.53 -5.21 -23.31
CA GLU A 51 -9.25 -6.44 -23.00
C GLU A 51 -10.20 -6.24 -21.81
N CYS A 52 -11.48 -6.54 -21.99
CA CYS A 52 -12.50 -6.27 -20.99
C CYS A 52 -12.82 -7.54 -20.18
N HIS A 53 -12.43 -7.57 -18.91
CA HIS A 53 -12.62 -8.69 -18.00
C HIS A 53 -13.77 -8.39 -17.03
N PHE A 54 -15.00 -8.28 -17.55
CA PHE A 54 -16.18 -7.88 -16.76
C PHE A 54 -16.92 -9.02 -16.07
N GLN A 55 -16.39 -10.24 -16.17
CA GLN A 55 -16.95 -11.43 -15.51
C GLN A 55 -16.91 -11.33 -13.97
N ARG A 56 -15.98 -10.52 -13.43
CA ARG A 56 -15.82 -10.30 -11.99
C ARG A 56 -15.86 -8.81 -11.67
N ILE A 57 -16.48 -8.48 -10.54
CA ILE A 57 -16.41 -7.14 -9.94
C ILE A 57 -15.51 -7.23 -8.70
N PHE A 58 -14.46 -6.42 -8.67
CA PHE A 58 -13.49 -6.37 -7.58
C PHE A 58 -14.00 -5.52 -6.42
N THR A 59 -13.50 -5.78 -5.21
CA THR A 59 -13.98 -5.06 -4.03
C THR A 59 -13.34 -3.69 -3.87
N SER A 60 -12.20 -3.43 -4.52
CA SER A 60 -11.47 -2.16 -4.40
C SER A 60 -10.62 -1.85 -5.63
N ARG A 61 -10.24 -0.57 -5.79
CA ARG A 61 -9.34 -0.12 -6.86
C ARG A 61 -7.98 -0.83 -6.81
N SER A 62 -7.42 -1.05 -5.62
CA SER A 62 -6.11 -1.70 -5.47
C SER A 62 -6.14 -3.15 -5.93
N GLU A 63 -7.17 -3.92 -5.54
CA GLU A 63 -7.37 -5.32 -5.97
C GLU A 63 -7.56 -5.40 -7.49
N ALA A 64 -8.35 -4.47 -8.06
CA ALA A 64 -8.54 -4.36 -9.50
C ALA A 64 -7.24 -4.03 -10.24
N MET A 65 -6.43 -3.11 -9.71
CA MET A 65 -5.14 -2.71 -10.28
C MET A 65 -4.18 -3.88 -10.32
N GLU A 66 -4.00 -4.57 -9.18
CA GLU A 66 -3.10 -5.71 -9.07
C GLU A 66 -3.48 -6.81 -10.09
N TYR A 67 -4.78 -7.10 -10.22
CA TYR A 67 -5.27 -8.02 -11.24
C TYR A 67 -4.97 -7.56 -12.66
N CYS A 68 -5.21 -6.28 -12.98
CA CYS A 68 -4.91 -5.73 -14.30
C CYS A 68 -3.42 -5.83 -14.63
N LEU A 69 -2.53 -5.51 -13.69
CA LEU A 69 -1.08 -5.57 -13.89
C LEU A 69 -0.56 -7.02 -14.00
N GLU A 70 -1.18 -7.96 -13.30
CA GLU A 70 -0.86 -9.39 -13.42
C GLU A 70 -1.31 -9.97 -14.77
N LYS A 71 -2.44 -9.50 -15.32
CA LYS A 71 -3.01 -10.01 -16.57
C LYS A 71 -2.59 -9.25 -17.82
N ALA A 72 -2.17 -7.99 -17.69
CA ALA A 72 -1.64 -7.23 -18.81
C ALA A 72 -0.29 -7.82 -19.23
N SER A 73 -0.19 -8.20 -20.51
CA SER A 73 1.12 -8.45 -21.11
C SER A 73 1.87 -7.12 -21.24
N LYS A 74 3.19 -7.13 -21.07
CA LYS A 74 4.02 -5.92 -21.19
C LYS A 74 3.78 -5.29 -22.57
N TRP A 75 3.28 -4.06 -22.58
CA TRP A 75 3.14 -3.18 -23.76
C TRP A 75 2.13 -3.61 -24.83
N ASP A 76 1.53 -4.80 -24.73
CA ASP A 76 0.62 -5.33 -25.76
C ASP A 76 -0.81 -4.83 -25.58
N TYR A 77 -1.35 -4.98 -24.37
CA TYR A 77 -2.73 -4.59 -24.07
C TYR A 77 -2.90 -4.12 -22.62
N VAL A 78 -3.95 -3.34 -22.42
CA VAL A 78 -4.46 -2.98 -21.09
C VAL A 78 -5.69 -3.80 -20.76
N VAL A 79 -5.92 -4.04 -19.48
CA VAL A 79 -7.06 -4.80 -18.98
C VAL A 79 -8.05 -3.85 -18.32
N ALA A 80 -9.32 -3.98 -18.68
CA ALA A 80 -10.43 -3.25 -18.10
C ALA A 80 -11.25 -4.15 -17.17
N VAL A 81 -11.49 -3.69 -15.94
CA VAL A 81 -12.26 -4.44 -14.92
C VAL A 81 -13.21 -3.52 -14.17
N HIS A 82 -14.26 -4.10 -13.59
CA HIS A 82 -15.16 -3.39 -12.70
C HIS A 82 -14.72 -3.49 -11.24
N TYR A 83 -14.87 -2.42 -10.47
CA TYR A 83 -14.62 -2.46 -9.04
C TYR A 83 -15.60 -1.58 -8.26
N HIS A 84 -15.82 -1.92 -6.99
CA HIS A 84 -16.59 -1.09 -6.06
C HIS A 84 -15.72 0.04 -5.51
N ASP A 85 -16.08 1.28 -5.80
CA ASP A 85 -15.44 2.45 -5.23
C ASP A 85 -16.15 2.88 -3.94
N VAL A 86 -15.89 2.13 -2.87
CA VAL A 86 -16.54 2.35 -1.58
C VAL A 86 -15.50 2.45 -0.47
N ALA A 87 -15.47 3.62 0.16
CA ALA A 87 -14.70 3.87 1.37
C ALA A 87 -15.61 3.67 2.59
N PRO A 88 -15.40 2.62 3.42
CA PRO A 88 -16.18 2.49 4.64
C PRO A 88 -15.90 3.66 5.59
N PRO A 89 -16.93 4.19 6.27
CA PRO A 89 -16.74 5.26 7.25
C PRO A 89 -15.89 4.73 8.41
N ILE A 90 -15.05 5.60 8.96
CA ILE A 90 -14.19 5.25 10.09
C ILE A 90 -15.08 5.02 11.32
N THR A 91 -14.94 3.84 11.92
CA THR A 91 -15.70 3.48 13.12
C THR A 91 -14.99 3.93 14.40
N LYS A 92 -15.75 4.14 15.50
CA LYS A 92 -15.17 4.41 16.83
C LYS A 92 -14.19 3.33 17.27
N THR A 93 -14.46 2.07 16.92
CA THR A 93 -13.57 0.93 17.20
C THR A 93 -12.25 1.04 16.44
N GLU A 94 -12.29 1.44 15.16
CA GLU A 94 -11.09 1.66 14.37
C GLU A 94 -10.21 2.77 14.97
N LEU A 95 -10.81 3.90 15.37
CA LEU A 95 -10.09 4.99 16.02
C LEU A 95 -9.38 4.53 17.30
N LYS A 96 -10.08 3.79 18.17
CA LYS A 96 -9.49 3.23 19.40
C LYS A 96 -8.31 2.29 19.11
N ILE A 97 -8.40 1.48 18.05
CA ILE A 97 -7.30 0.59 17.64
C ILE A 97 -6.10 1.42 17.15
N LYS A 98 -6.33 2.43 16.30
CA LYS A 98 -5.28 3.33 15.81
C LYS A 98 -4.58 4.08 16.94
N GLU A 99 -5.34 4.66 17.86
CA GLU A 99 -4.79 5.32 19.05
C GLU A 99 -3.94 4.37 19.88
N ARG A 100 -4.38 3.12 20.06
CA ARG A 100 -3.63 2.10 20.78
C ARG A 100 -2.33 1.74 20.06
N ILE A 101 -2.33 1.62 18.73
CA ILE A 101 -1.13 1.38 17.93
C ILE A 101 -0.14 2.54 18.10
N VAL A 102 -0.61 3.79 18.02
CA VAL A 102 0.22 4.98 18.22
C VAL A 102 0.87 4.97 19.60
N LYS A 103 0.11 4.69 20.66
CA LYS A 103 0.65 4.57 22.03
C LYS A 103 1.68 3.45 22.15
N LEU A 104 1.43 2.28 21.56
CA LEU A 104 2.39 1.17 21.56
C LEU A 104 3.68 1.51 20.81
N ASN A 105 3.60 2.22 19.69
CA ASN A 105 4.78 2.66 18.95
C ASN A 105 5.58 3.73 19.71
N GLN A 106 4.90 4.66 20.39
CA GLN A 106 5.55 5.61 21.29
C GLN A 106 6.27 4.88 22.43
N ASP A 107 5.63 3.91 23.06
CA ASP A 107 6.23 3.06 24.09
C ASP A 107 7.47 2.31 23.57
N LEU A 108 7.39 1.72 22.37
CA LEU A 108 8.50 1.01 21.74
C LEU A 108 9.69 1.94 21.51
N GLU A 109 9.45 3.18 21.07
CA GLU A 109 10.50 4.17 20.89
C GLU A 109 11.08 4.62 22.24
N GLN A 110 10.26 4.83 23.27
CA GLN A 110 10.73 5.15 24.62
C GLN A 110 11.59 4.04 25.21
N MET A 111 11.26 2.76 24.98
CA MET A 111 12.08 1.63 25.42
C MET A 111 13.48 1.64 24.79
N ARG A 112 13.62 2.19 23.58
CA ARG A 112 14.90 2.33 22.88
C ARG A 112 15.73 3.48 23.41
N LEU A 113 15.17 4.44 24.13
CA LEU A 113 15.93 5.56 24.67
C LEU A 113 16.70 5.14 25.93
N ILE A 114 17.92 5.65 26.07
CA ILE A 114 18.67 5.53 27.31
C ILE A 114 18.30 6.71 28.21
N LYS A 115 17.84 6.41 29.43
CA LYS A 115 17.70 7.44 30.46
C LYS A 115 19.10 7.91 30.82
N LYS A 116 19.35 9.23 30.72
CA LYS A 116 20.64 9.85 31.07
C LYS A 116 21.01 9.44 32.49
N THR A 117 21.97 8.54 32.58
CA THR A 117 22.46 7.96 33.83
C THR A 117 23.98 7.96 33.78
N THR A 118 24.60 8.15 34.93
CA THR A 118 26.03 7.93 35.09
C THR A 118 26.31 6.42 35.01
N GLY A 119 27.43 6.02 34.40
CA GLY A 119 27.83 4.61 34.30
C GLY A 119 28.07 4.11 32.89
N PHE A 120 28.17 2.78 32.76
CA PHE A 120 28.51 2.10 31.52
C PHE A 120 27.56 0.93 31.26
N THR A 121 27.27 0.68 29.99
CA THR A 121 26.57 -0.51 29.52
C THR A 121 27.54 -1.37 28.72
N LYS A 122 27.63 -2.66 29.04
CA LYS A 122 28.43 -3.61 28.25
C LYS A 122 27.56 -4.16 27.13
N CYS A 123 28.05 -4.13 25.89
CA CYS A 123 27.41 -4.81 24.78
C CYS A 123 27.66 -6.32 24.90
N SER A 124 26.59 -7.13 24.86
CA SER A 124 26.67 -8.59 24.92
C SER A 124 27.31 -9.19 23.66
N ALA A 125 27.14 -8.56 22.50
CA ALA A 125 27.64 -9.08 21.22
C ALA A 125 29.13 -8.81 20.99
N CYS A 126 29.58 -7.56 21.07
CA CYS A 126 30.99 -7.20 20.83
C CYS A 126 31.83 -7.04 22.11
N GLY A 127 31.23 -7.19 23.30
CA GLY A 127 31.91 -7.06 24.58
C GLY A 127 32.30 -5.63 24.99
N SER A 128 32.10 -4.63 24.11
CA SER A 128 32.53 -3.25 24.36
C SER A 128 31.79 -2.60 25.53
N ARG A 129 32.52 -1.80 26.30
CA ARG A 129 32.00 -1.03 27.44
C ARG A 129 31.67 0.40 26.99
N LEU A 130 30.39 0.74 26.92
CA LEU A 130 29.91 2.00 26.37
C LEU A 130 29.48 2.94 27.50
N ALA A 131 29.93 4.19 27.49
CA ALA A 131 29.52 5.18 28.48
C ALA A 131 28.07 5.61 28.23
N ASN A 132 27.19 5.46 29.24
CA ASN A 132 25.76 5.76 29.11
C ASN A 132 25.49 7.22 28.73
N ALA A 133 26.35 8.14 29.19
CA ALA A 133 26.26 9.57 28.87
C ALA A 133 26.38 9.89 27.36
N ARG A 134 27.03 9.01 26.58
CA ARG A 134 27.24 9.20 25.14
C ARG A 134 26.20 8.46 24.29
N LEU A 135 25.39 7.60 24.89
CA LEU A 135 24.37 6.83 24.17
C LEU A 135 23.01 7.53 24.27
N ARG A 136 22.41 7.82 23.11
CA ARG A 136 21.02 8.32 23.04
C ARG A 136 19.99 7.19 22.97
N ARG A 137 20.38 6.07 22.36
CA ARG A 137 19.55 4.88 22.16
C ARG A 137 20.28 3.63 22.68
N LYS A 138 19.53 2.60 23.04
CA LYS A 138 19.99 1.28 23.47
C LYS A 138 20.45 0.43 22.28
N TRP A 139 21.37 0.97 21.51
CA TRP A 139 22.00 0.33 20.36
C TRP A 139 23.51 0.52 20.48
N CYS A 140 24.27 -0.53 20.22
CA CYS A 140 25.73 -0.49 20.27
C CYS A 140 26.26 0.24 19.03
N PRO A 141 26.98 1.37 19.16
CA PRO A 141 27.47 2.11 17.99
C PRO A 141 28.61 1.41 17.24
N LEU A 142 29.11 0.29 17.76
CA LEU A 142 30.24 -0.44 17.18
C LEU A 142 29.80 -1.68 16.39
N CYS A 143 28.65 -2.28 16.72
CA CYS A 143 28.18 -3.51 16.08
C CYS A 143 26.67 -3.52 15.81
N ASP A 144 25.99 -2.40 16.03
CA ASP A 144 24.54 -2.21 15.84
C ASP A 144 23.63 -3.20 16.58
N ASN A 145 24.15 -3.95 17.55
CA ASN A 145 23.34 -4.83 18.37
C ASN A 145 22.56 -4.06 19.44
N SER A 146 21.37 -4.59 19.77
CA SER A 146 20.53 -4.13 20.86
C SER A 146 21.28 -4.15 22.19
N LEU A 147 21.11 -3.08 22.98
CA LEU A 147 21.58 -2.99 24.38
C LEU A 147 20.41 -3.15 25.37
N LEU A 148 19.26 -3.64 24.91
CA LEU A 148 18.16 -3.97 25.79
C LEU A 148 18.53 -5.17 26.66
N THR A 149 18.02 -5.20 27.89
CA THR A 149 18.11 -6.43 28.71
C THR A 149 17.19 -7.51 28.15
N GLU A 150 17.46 -8.80 28.44
CA GLU A 150 16.61 -9.91 27.96
C GLU A 150 15.12 -9.71 28.31
N ARG A 151 14.85 -9.17 29.50
CA ARG A 151 13.48 -8.82 29.92
C ARG A 151 12.88 -7.72 29.05
N GLU A 152 13.64 -6.68 28.75
CA GLU A 152 13.20 -5.59 27.88
C GLU A 152 13.01 -6.06 26.43
N GLU A 153 13.87 -6.94 25.92
CA GLU A 153 13.73 -7.54 24.59
C GLU A 153 12.47 -8.38 24.48
N SER A 154 12.17 -9.20 25.50
CA SER A 154 10.93 -9.97 25.57
C SER A 154 9.69 -9.07 25.54
N VAL A 155 9.69 -7.98 26.33
CA VAL A 155 8.59 -7.00 26.34
C VAL A 155 8.50 -6.27 25.00
N PHE A 156 9.62 -5.87 24.41
CA PHE A 156 9.69 -5.20 23.12
C PHE A 156 9.09 -6.08 22.02
N LYS A 157 9.47 -7.36 21.97
CA LYS A 157 8.94 -8.35 21.02
C LYS A 157 7.42 -8.51 21.16
N LYS A 158 6.92 -8.71 22.39
CA LYS A 158 5.48 -8.82 22.66
C LYS A 158 4.69 -7.58 22.22
N LYS A 159 5.22 -6.38 22.47
CA LYS A 159 4.58 -5.13 22.03
C LYS A 159 4.56 -5.02 20.50
N LYS A 160 5.64 -5.40 19.82
CA LYS A 160 5.71 -5.41 18.35
C LYS A 160 4.69 -6.39 17.75
N GLU A 161 4.63 -7.62 18.25
CA GLU A 161 3.65 -8.63 17.83
C GLU A 161 2.20 -8.16 18.06
N LEU A 162 1.95 -7.44 19.17
CA LEU A 162 0.65 -6.84 19.44
C LEU A 162 0.29 -5.76 18.41
N VAL A 163 1.24 -4.90 18.02
CA VAL A 163 1.03 -3.90 16.96
C VAL A 163 0.68 -4.58 15.63
N GLU A 164 1.42 -5.62 15.24
CA GLU A 164 1.15 -6.41 14.03
C GLU A 164 -0.24 -7.05 14.07
N THR A 165 -0.63 -7.61 15.22
CA THR A 165 -1.96 -8.20 15.42
C THR A 165 -3.07 -7.16 15.32
N LEU A 166 -2.88 -5.97 15.90
CA LEU A 166 -3.84 -4.87 15.80
C LEU A 166 -3.97 -4.34 14.38
N ASN A 167 -2.88 -4.26 13.61
CA ASN A 167 -2.92 -3.90 12.20
C ASN A 167 -3.70 -4.92 11.36
N LYS A 168 -3.45 -6.22 11.56
CA LYS A 168 -4.24 -7.29 10.91
C LYS A 168 -5.73 -7.18 11.25
N LYS A 169 -6.06 -6.92 12.53
CA LYS A 169 -7.44 -6.70 12.97
C LYS A 169 -8.09 -5.48 12.32
N LEU A 170 -7.32 -4.41 12.07
CA LEU A 170 -7.83 -3.21 11.41
C LEU A 170 -8.17 -3.49 9.94
N LEU A 171 -7.31 -4.24 9.24
CA LEU A 171 -7.54 -4.67 7.87
C LEU A 171 -8.82 -5.51 7.76
N THR A 172 -8.97 -6.55 8.58
CA THR A 172 -10.16 -7.43 8.54
C THR A 172 -11.45 -6.68 8.87
N LEU A 173 -11.42 -5.74 9.84
CA LEU A 173 -12.57 -4.88 10.15
C LEU A 173 -12.98 -4.02 8.95
N ARG A 174 -12.01 -3.45 8.23
CA ARG A 174 -12.28 -2.62 7.05
C ARG A 174 -12.80 -3.44 5.87
N GLU A 175 -12.23 -4.61 5.62
CA GLU A 175 -12.70 -5.54 4.58
C GLU A 175 -14.15 -5.95 4.83
N HIS A 176 -14.48 -6.35 6.05
CA HIS A 176 -15.83 -6.72 6.42
C HIS A 176 -16.81 -5.53 6.35
N ALA A 177 -16.40 -4.34 6.78
CA ALA A 177 -17.22 -3.13 6.63
C ALA A 177 -17.48 -2.78 5.16
N ARG A 178 -16.46 -2.95 4.30
CA ARG A 178 -16.57 -2.74 2.85
C ARG A 178 -17.52 -3.76 2.22
N GLN A 179 -17.39 -5.05 2.54
CA GLN A 179 -18.30 -6.09 2.04
C GLN A 179 -19.76 -5.81 2.41
N LYS A 180 -20.01 -5.37 3.66
CA LYS A 180 -21.36 -4.95 4.08
C LYS A 180 -21.90 -3.76 3.29
N LEU A 181 -21.05 -2.79 2.96
CA LEU A 181 -21.48 -1.66 2.13
C LEU A 181 -21.75 -2.08 0.69
N ILE A 182 -20.92 -2.95 0.12
CA ILE A 182 -21.13 -3.52 -1.21
C ILE A 182 -22.48 -4.25 -1.25
N GLN A 183 -22.78 -5.08 -0.26
CA GLN A 183 -24.08 -5.78 -0.15
C GLN A 183 -25.26 -4.81 -0.07
N LYS A 184 -25.11 -3.66 0.61
CA LYS A 184 -26.18 -2.66 0.75
C LYS A 184 -26.37 -1.76 -0.47
N GLN A 185 -25.28 -1.38 -1.12
CA GLN A 185 -25.28 -0.40 -2.22
C GLN A 185 -25.40 -1.06 -3.60
N GLY A 186 -25.15 -2.36 -3.69
CA GLY A 186 -25.18 -3.11 -4.94
C GLY A 186 -24.29 -2.46 -6.00
N LEU A 187 -24.83 -2.26 -7.20
CA LEU A 187 -24.09 -1.74 -8.35
C LEU A 187 -23.92 -0.20 -8.37
N LYS A 188 -24.50 0.54 -7.43
CA LYS A 188 -24.54 2.02 -7.48
C LYS A 188 -23.14 2.68 -7.49
N ASN A 189 -22.16 2.04 -6.86
CA ASN A 189 -20.80 2.55 -6.73
C ASN A 189 -19.78 1.72 -7.51
N VAL A 190 -20.21 1.04 -8.58
CA VAL A 190 -19.30 0.31 -9.46
C VAL A 190 -18.69 1.28 -10.46
N LYS A 191 -17.35 1.30 -10.50
CA LYS A 191 -16.53 2.02 -11.46
C LYS A 191 -15.77 1.05 -12.34
N THR A 192 -15.19 1.54 -13.43
CA THR A 192 -14.39 0.72 -14.34
C THR A 192 -12.96 1.23 -14.34
N LEU A 193 -12.02 0.36 -13.98
CA LEU A 193 -10.59 0.63 -14.04
C LEU A 193 -10.07 0.07 -15.37
N VAL A 194 -9.25 0.85 -16.07
CA VAL A 194 -8.45 0.39 -17.20
C VAL A 194 -7.00 0.55 -16.81
N ALA A 195 -6.22 -0.53 -16.83
CA ALA A 195 -4.83 -0.49 -16.38
C ALA A 195 -3.94 -1.53 -17.09
N GLY A 196 -2.64 -1.25 -17.14
CA GLY A 196 -1.63 -2.15 -17.72
C GLY A 196 -0.22 -1.60 -17.53
N LEU A 197 0.73 -2.16 -18.26
CA LEU A 197 2.15 -1.79 -18.18
C LEU A 197 2.57 -1.04 -19.45
N GLY A 198 3.00 0.21 -19.30
CA GLY A 198 3.68 1.01 -20.31
C GLY A 198 5.20 0.79 -20.28
N ALA A 199 5.88 1.06 -21.39
CA ALA A 199 7.34 0.99 -21.48
C ALA A 199 7.98 2.19 -20.79
N CYS A 200 9.07 2.05 -20.06
CA CYS A 200 9.98 3.15 -19.74
C CYS A 200 11.42 2.61 -19.81
#